data_AF-A0A947DFV0-F1
#
_entry.id   AF-A0A947DFV0-F1
#
_cell.length_a   1.000
_cell.length_b   1.000
_cell.length_c   1.000
_cell.angle_alpha   90.00
_cell.angle_beta   90.00
_cell.angle_gamma   90.00
#
_symmetry.space_group_name_H-M   'P 1'
#
loop_
_entity.id
_entity.type
_entity.pdbx_description
1 polymer ?
#
loop_
_entity_poly.entity_id
_entity_poly.type
_entity_poly.pdbx_seq_one_letter_code
_entity_poly.pdbx_strand_id
1 'polypeptide(L)'
;MNATSDIVAKLWNLCNVLRDDGITYLQYVTELTYLLFLKMMQETDQEAVLPEGKRWGDLVALDGIDQLETYRDLLRDLGRSGVNKRVQAIFANAQTALKQPRIIKKLVTSIDELDWYSAKEEGLGDLYEGLLEKNAGEKKSGAGQYFTPRALIDCMVTLMQPQAGELVQDPAAGTGGFLIAADTYIKKRTDDLFDLKESVQNFQRQQAFVGMELVQDAHRLLLMNMMLHGIESTVTLGDTLGSDGTGLAKANLILTNPPFGTKKGGGSPTRDDFTYPTSNKQLAFLQHIYRSLKPKGRAAVVLPDNVLFEAGQGQKIRADLMDKCNLHTILRLPTGIFYSPGVKTNVLFFQRGKTEKGNTETVWVYDLRTNMPSFGKRNPLTRKHFEEFETCYGEDANGGSPRSNQGEEGRFRCFSREFIKERGENLDISWLRDESLQSAEDLPEPNEIASAIMEKLRVAMTEMEALSALLED
;
A
#
# COMPACT_ATOMS: atom_id res chain seq x y z
N MET A 1 20.66 13.24 -11.89
CA MET A 1 20.19 11.90 -11.49
C MET A 1 20.97 11.54 -10.24
N ASN A 2 20.29 11.09 -9.20
CA ASN A 2 20.90 10.62 -7.96
C ASN A 2 21.40 9.17 -8.17
N ALA A 3 22.47 8.78 -7.47
CA ALA A 3 23.13 7.49 -7.65
C ALA A 3 22.16 6.32 -7.41
N THR A 4 21.25 6.46 -6.45
CA THR A 4 20.17 5.51 -6.16
C THR A 4 19.26 5.27 -7.37
N SER A 5 18.85 6.29 -8.11
CA SER A 5 18.02 6.12 -9.32
C SER A 5 18.78 5.41 -10.45
N ASP A 6 20.07 5.72 -10.61
CA ASP A 6 20.92 5.06 -11.61
C ASP A 6 21.12 3.58 -11.28
N ILE A 7 21.32 3.24 -10.00
CA ILE A 7 21.41 1.86 -9.52
C ILE A 7 20.07 1.13 -9.73
N VAL A 8 18.95 1.76 -9.37
CA VAL A 8 17.60 1.21 -9.61
C VAL A 8 17.38 0.95 -11.11
N ALA A 9 17.88 1.82 -12.00
CA ALA A 9 17.83 1.60 -13.44
C ALA A 9 18.70 0.42 -13.90
N LYS A 10 19.94 0.31 -13.40
CA LYS A 10 20.84 -0.81 -13.70
C LYS A 10 20.25 -2.14 -13.23
N LEU A 11 19.80 -2.21 -11.98
CA LEU A 11 19.15 -3.39 -11.41
C LEU A 11 17.86 -3.73 -12.15
N TRP A 12 17.07 -2.74 -12.56
CA TRP A 12 15.87 -3.04 -13.35
C TRP A 12 16.20 -3.56 -14.76
N ASN A 13 17.26 -3.03 -15.39
CA ASN A 13 17.69 -3.49 -16.71
C ASN A 13 18.19 -4.94 -16.69
N LEU A 14 18.80 -5.40 -15.59
CA LEU A 14 19.13 -6.82 -15.41
C LEU A 14 17.89 -7.71 -15.49
N CYS A 15 16.75 -7.27 -14.94
CA CYS A 15 15.48 -8.02 -15.07
C CYS A 15 15.11 -8.29 -16.53
N ASN A 16 15.27 -7.29 -17.39
CA ASN A 16 14.89 -7.41 -18.80
C ASN A 16 15.72 -8.49 -19.50
N VAL A 17 17.00 -8.59 -19.16
CA VAL A 17 17.89 -9.61 -19.73
C VAL A 17 17.55 -11.01 -19.23
N LEU A 18 17.11 -11.13 -17.98
CA LEU A 18 16.76 -12.42 -17.39
C LEU A 18 15.36 -12.92 -17.73
N ARG A 19 14.49 -12.03 -18.22
CA ARG A 19 13.16 -12.40 -18.70
C ARG A 19 13.22 -13.38 -19.87
N ASP A 20 14.22 -13.21 -20.73
CA ASP A 20 14.43 -14.09 -21.89
C ASP A 20 14.82 -15.52 -21.46
N ASP A 21 15.27 -15.69 -20.22
CA ASP A 21 15.56 -16.99 -19.60
C ASP A 21 14.38 -17.58 -18.80
N GLY A 22 13.18 -16.99 -18.91
CA GLY A 22 11.95 -17.50 -18.31
C GLY A 22 11.66 -17.06 -16.87
N ILE A 23 12.38 -16.05 -16.36
CA ILE A 23 12.16 -15.49 -15.02
C ILE A 23 11.08 -14.41 -15.08
N THR A 24 10.06 -14.54 -14.22
CA THR A 24 9.01 -13.51 -14.09
C THR A 24 9.48 -12.31 -13.28
N TYR A 25 8.84 -11.14 -13.43
CA TYR A 25 9.17 -9.94 -12.64
C TYR A 25 9.07 -10.18 -11.12
N LEU A 26 8.08 -10.94 -10.67
CA LEU A 26 7.91 -11.25 -9.25
C LEU A 26 9.04 -12.13 -8.72
N GLN A 27 9.42 -13.17 -9.46
CA GLN A 27 10.58 -14.01 -9.13
C GLN A 27 11.85 -13.16 -9.13
N TYR A 28 12.05 -12.31 -10.13
CA TYR A 28 13.22 -11.45 -10.21
C TYR A 28 13.38 -10.54 -8.98
N VAL A 29 12.32 -9.87 -8.55
CA VAL A 29 12.39 -9.00 -7.36
C VAL A 29 12.61 -9.80 -6.09
N THR A 30 12.10 -11.03 -6.03
CA THR A 30 12.38 -11.96 -4.93
C THR A 30 13.86 -12.36 -4.91
N GLU A 31 14.46 -12.71 -6.06
CA GLU A 31 15.90 -12.99 -6.16
C GLU A 31 16.74 -11.78 -5.77
N LEU A 32 16.40 -10.60 -6.30
CA LEU A 32 17.08 -9.36 -5.93
C LEU A 32 16.98 -9.11 -4.44
N THR A 33 15.83 -9.33 -3.82
CA THR A 33 15.64 -9.16 -2.37
C THR A 33 16.64 -10.00 -1.59
N TYR A 34 16.83 -11.29 -1.94
CA TYR A 34 17.81 -12.14 -1.26
C TYR A 34 19.25 -11.67 -1.48
N LEU A 35 19.63 -11.39 -2.73
CA LEU A 35 21.00 -11.01 -3.07
C LEU A 35 21.35 -9.62 -2.52
N LEU A 36 20.45 -8.65 -2.66
CA LEU A 36 20.60 -7.31 -2.09
C LEU A 36 20.66 -7.37 -0.58
N PHE A 37 19.89 -8.26 0.07
CA PHE A 37 20.00 -8.43 1.52
C PHE A 37 21.43 -8.81 1.91
N LEU A 38 21.99 -9.86 1.30
CA LEU A 38 23.36 -10.30 1.58
C LEU A 38 24.38 -9.18 1.32
N LYS A 39 24.25 -8.50 0.17
CA LYS A 39 25.13 -7.39 -0.17
C LYS A 39 25.01 -6.24 0.83
N MET A 40 23.80 -5.88 1.24
CA MET A 40 23.57 -4.81 2.21
C MET A 40 24.11 -5.17 3.60
N MET A 41 24.08 -6.44 4.00
CA MET A 41 24.72 -6.89 5.24
C MET A 41 26.24 -6.72 5.19
N GLN A 42 26.87 -6.98 4.05
CA GLN A 42 28.29 -6.69 3.83
C GLN A 42 28.56 -5.19 3.87
N GLU A 43 27.77 -4.43 3.13
CA GLU A 43 27.96 -2.99 2.99
C GLU A 43 27.74 -2.24 4.33
N THR A 44 26.92 -2.76 5.24
CA THR A 44 26.68 -2.15 6.56
C THR A 44 27.53 -2.75 7.68
N ASP A 45 28.50 -3.61 7.37
CA ASP A 45 29.33 -4.34 8.34
C ASP A 45 28.51 -5.20 9.35
N GLN A 46 27.35 -5.70 8.91
CA GLN A 46 26.42 -6.48 9.73
C GLN A 46 26.44 -7.99 9.44
N GLU A 47 27.31 -8.49 8.56
CA GLU A 47 27.38 -9.92 8.19
C GLU A 47 27.65 -10.88 9.35
N ALA A 48 28.03 -10.37 10.52
CA ALA A 48 28.20 -11.16 11.75
C ALA A 48 26.91 -11.88 12.18
N VAL A 49 25.72 -11.39 11.79
CA VAL A 49 24.44 -12.09 12.07
C VAL A 49 24.19 -13.26 11.12
N LEU A 50 24.98 -13.39 10.05
CA LEU A 50 24.90 -14.48 9.09
C LEU A 50 25.90 -15.59 9.46
N PRO A 51 25.56 -16.87 9.25
CA PRO A 51 26.48 -17.98 9.46
C PRO A 51 27.77 -17.82 8.63
N GLU A 52 28.89 -18.34 9.15
CA GLU A 52 30.14 -18.43 8.39
C GLU A 52 29.95 -19.29 7.13
N GLY A 53 30.59 -18.90 6.02
CA GLY A 53 30.45 -19.56 4.72
C GLY A 53 29.13 -19.27 4.00
N LYS A 54 28.28 -18.38 4.55
CA LYS A 54 26.97 -17.99 4.02
C LYS A 54 26.84 -16.47 3.85
N ARG A 55 27.95 -15.80 3.53
CA ARG A 55 28.05 -14.34 3.38
C ARG A 55 28.15 -13.92 1.91
N TRP A 56 28.10 -12.62 1.64
CA TRP A 56 28.20 -12.13 0.26
C TRP A 56 29.53 -12.53 -0.40
N GLY A 57 30.63 -12.37 0.33
CA GLY A 57 31.97 -12.72 -0.15
C GLY A 57 32.11 -14.19 -0.56
N ASP A 58 31.44 -15.10 0.16
CA ASP A 58 31.45 -16.53 -0.16
C ASP A 58 30.77 -16.80 -1.51
N LEU A 59 29.68 -16.08 -1.82
CA LEU A 59 28.98 -16.22 -3.09
C LEU A 59 29.77 -15.62 -4.26
N VAL A 60 30.47 -14.50 -4.04
CA VAL A 60 31.32 -13.84 -5.04
C VAL A 60 32.52 -14.70 -5.44
N ALA A 61 33.12 -15.41 -4.48
CA ALA A 61 34.29 -16.25 -4.68
C ALA A 61 34.03 -17.50 -5.54
N LEU A 62 32.77 -17.89 -5.72
CA LEU A 62 32.36 -19.07 -6.46
C LEU A 62 31.95 -18.76 -7.91
N ASP A 63 31.87 -19.80 -8.72
CA ASP A 63 31.36 -19.72 -10.10
C ASP A 63 30.63 -21.01 -10.51
N GLY A 64 29.89 -20.95 -11.61
CA GLY A 64 29.26 -22.10 -12.21
C GLY A 64 28.26 -22.79 -11.27
N ILE A 65 28.26 -24.13 -11.33
CA ILE A 65 27.30 -24.95 -10.58
C ILE A 65 27.49 -24.77 -9.08
N ASP A 66 28.73 -24.67 -8.61
CA ASP A 66 29.05 -24.53 -7.20
C ASP A 66 28.47 -23.25 -6.59
N GLN A 67 28.49 -22.14 -7.35
CA GLN A 67 27.84 -20.89 -6.94
C GLN A 67 26.33 -21.06 -6.79
N LEU A 68 25.68 -21.73 -7.75
CA LEU A 68 24.24 -21.93 -7.73
C LEU A 68 23.78 -22.87 -6.60
N GLU A 69 24.50 -23.97 -6.38
CA GLU A 69 24.20 -24.87 -5.26
C GLU A 69 24.45 -24.21 -3.91
N THR A 70 25.54 -23.45 -3.77
CA THR A 70 25.82 -22.68 -2.55
C THR A 70 24.73 -21.66 -2.28
N TYR A 71 24.24 -20.97 -3.30
CA TYR A 71 23.12 -20.03 -3.16
C TYR A 71 21.84 -20.74 -2.68
N ARG A 72 21.51 -21.91 -3.23
CA ARG A 72 20.35 -22.71 -2.76
C ARG A 72 20.49 -23.14 -1.31
N ASP A 73 21.67 -23.64 -0.94
CA ASP A 73 21.94 -24.06 0.42
C ASP A 73 21.89 -22.86 1.38
N LEU A 74 22.42 -21.71 0.97
CA LEU A 74 22.34 -20.45 1.73
C LEU A 74 20.88 -20.06 2.00
N LEU A 75 20.01 -20.01 0.98
CA LEU A 75 18.59 -19.67 1.17
C LEU A 75 17.90 -20.61 2.15
N ARG A 76 18.18 -21.92 2.03
CA ARG A 76 17.64 -22.95 2.92
C ARG A 76 18.14 -22.77 4.36
N ASP A 77 19.44 -22.53 4.54
CA ASP A 77 20.07 -22.47 5.85
C ASP A 77 19.70 -21.18 6.59
N LEU A 78 19.59 -20.03 5.90
CA LEU A 78 19.12 -18.78 6.50
C LEU A 78 17.66 -18.85 6.93
N GLY A 79 16.83 -19.68 6.27
CA GLY A 79 15.44 -19.92 6.67
C GLY A 79 15.25 -20.90 7.82
N ARG A 80 16.31 -21.59 8.28
CA ARG A 80 16.26 -22.58 9.37
C ARG A 80 16.37 -21.94 10.75
N SER A 81 15.89 -22.65 11.76
CA SER A 81 16.03 -22.26 13.17
C SER A 81 17.50 -22.27 13.60
N GLY A 82 17.93 -21.24 14.33
CA GLY A 82 19.32 -21.10 14.82
C GLY A 82 20.04 -19.85 14.31
N VAL A 83 19.45 -19.15 13.35
CA VAL A 83 19.88 -17.82 12.88
C VAL A 83 19.09 -16.72 13.61
N ASN A 84 19.54 -15.47 13.54
CA ASN A 84 18.77 -14.31 14.00
C ASN A 84 17.31 -14.38 13.50
N LYS A 85 16.33 -14.16 14.40
CA LYS A 85 14.89 -14.32 14.10
C LYS A 85 14.40 -13.51 12.90
N ARG A 86 14.93 -12.29 12.72
CA ARG A 86 14.55 -11.42 11.61
C ARG A 86 15.07 -11.95 10.28
N VAL A 87 16.32 -12.42 10.26
CA VAL A 87 16.91 -13.09 9.09
C VAL A 87 16.11 -14.34 8.77
N GLN A 88 15.81 -15.16 9.78
CA GLN A 88 14.99 -16.35 9.60
C GLN A 88 13.63 -16.02 8.99
N ALA A 89 12.96 -14.96 9.44
CA ALA A 89 11.67 -14.55 8.90
C ALA A 89 11.76 -14.07 7.44
N ILE A 90 12.82 -13.33 7.08
CA ILE A 90 13.10 -12.92 5.69
C ILE A 90 13.32 -14.16 4.81
N PHE A 91 14.10 -15.14 5.25
CA PHE A 91 14.44 -16.33 4.46
C PHE A 91 13.50 -17.52 4.69
N ALA A 92 12.40 -17.35 5.42
CA ALA A 92 11.44 -18.40 5.67
C ALA A 92 10.90 -18.93 4.32
N ASN A 93 11.00 -20.25 4.12
CA ASN A 93 10.65 -20.94 2.86
C ASN A 93 11.29 -20.32 1.60
N ALA A 94 12.45 -19.65 1.73
CA ALA A 94 13.13 -19.06 0.59
C ALA A 94 13.55 -20.14 -0.41
N GLN A 95 13.22 -19.92 -1.68
CA GLN A 95 13.63 -20.75 -2.80
C GLN A 95 14.02 -19.84 -3.95
N THR A 96 15.03 -20.27 -4.70
CA THR A 96 15.43 -19.57 -5.91
C THR A 96 14.71 -20.13 -7.13
N ALA A 97 14.25 -19.25 -8.01
CA ALA A 97 13.77 -19.57 -9.35
C ALA A 97 14.92 -19.76 -10.36
N LEU A 98 16.16 -19.45 -9.97
CA LEU A 98 17.34 -19.53 -10.83
C LEU A 98 17.71 -20.99 -11.12
N LYS A 99 17.65 -21.36 -12.40
CA LYS A 99 18.01 -22.71 -12.88
C LYS A 99 19.39 -22.78 -13.54
N GLN A 100 19.88 -21.65 -14.07
CA GLN A 100 21.09 -21.63 -14.88
C GLN A 100 22.24 -20.93 -14.14
N PRO A 101 23.40 -21.58 -13.95
CA PRO A 101 24.57 -20.99 -13.29
C PRO A 101 25.01 -19.62 -13.83
N ARG A 102 24.95 -19.43 -15.15
CA ARG A 102 25.31 -18.16 -15.78
C ARG A 102 24.47 -16.97 -15.30
N ILE A 103 23.22 -17.21 -14.88
CA ILE A 103 22.30 -16.16 -14.43
C ILE A 103 22.69 -15.69 -13.04
N ILE A 104 22.93 -16.61 -12.09
CA ILE A 104 23.36 -16.23 -10.74
C ILE A 104 24.72 -15.52 -10.80
N LYS A 105 25.66 -15.99 -11.63
CA LYS A 105 26.96 -15.32 -11.81
C LYS A 105 26.77 -13.88 -12.29
N LYS A 106 25.95 -13.69 -13.33
CA LYS A 106 25.64 -12.37 -13.87
C LYS A 106 25.00 -11.47 -12.80
N LEU A 107 24.03 -11.96 -12.05
CA LEU A 107 23.39 -11.19 -10.98
C LEU A 107 24.38 -10.77 -9.89
N VAL A 108 25.15 -11.73 -9.37
CA VAL A 108 26.11 -11.48 -8.29
C VAL A 108 27.17 -10.48 -8.75
N THR A 109 27.79 -10.69 -9.91
CA THR A 109 28.78 -9.75 -10.46
C THR A 109 28.18 -8.37 -10.70
N SER A 110 27.02 -8.28 -11.35
CA SER A 110 26.41 -6.98 -11.64
C SER A 110 25.92 -6.22 -10.40
N ILE A 111 25.57 -6.93 -9.31
CA ILE A 111 25.26 -6.31 -8.01
C ILE A 111 26.55 -5.85 -7.32
N ASP A 112 27.61 -6.65 -7.38
CA ASP A 112 28.89 -6.34 -6.73
C ASP A 112 29.60 -5.12 -7.35
N GLU A 113 29.45 -4.92 -8.66
CA GLU A 113 30.01 -3.79 -9.42
C GLU A 113 29.26 -2.46 -9.24
N LEU A 114 28.17 -2.43 -8.47
CA LEU A 114 27.43 -1.19 -8.21
C LEU A 114 28.21 -0.24 -7.28
N ASP A 115 27.94 1.06 -7.41
CA ASP A 115 28.53 2.07 -6.54
C ASP A 115 27.78 2.13 -5.19
N TRP A 116 28.16 1.23 -4.29
CA TRP A 116 27.57 1.13 -2.96
C TRP A 116 27.98 2.26 -2.02
N TYR A 117 29.09 2.94 -2.28
CA TYR A 117 29.52 4.09 -1.49
C TYR A 117 28.48 5.22 -1.59
N SER A 118 28.18 5.64 -2.83
CA SER A 118 27.17 6.68 -3.08
C SER A 118 25.77 6.23 -2.64
N ALA A 119 25.44 4.94 -2.78
CA ALA A 119 24.16 4.40 -2.33
C ALA A 119 23.97 4.47 -0.81
N LYS A 120 25.04 4.31 -0.01
CA LYS A 120 24.99 4.47 1.44
C LYS A 120 24.77 5.91 1.84
N GLU A 121 25.48 6.85 1.23
CA GLU A 121 25.34 8.28 1.51
C GLU A 121 23.93 8.79 1.17
N GLU A 122 23.35 8.30 0.07
CA GLU A 122 21.99 8.68 -0.35
C GLU A 122 20.87 7.93 0.41
N GLY A 123 21.16 6.74 0.95
CA GLY A 123 20.20 5.93 1.70
C GLY A 123 19.83 4.62 0.99
N LEU A 124 20.27 3.50 1.57
CA LEU A 124 19.98 2.14 1.07
C LEU A 124 18.48 1.79 1.07
N GLY A 125 17.71 2.38 2.00
CA GLY A 125 16.26 2.24 2.06
C GLY A 125 15.56 2.85 0.84
N ASP A 126 15.97 4.04 0.42
CA ASP A 126 15.40 4.74 -0.73
C ASP A 126 15.68 4.02 -2.05
N LEU A 127 16.86 3.40 -2.17
CA LEU A 127 17.20 2.50 -3.29
C LEU A 127 16.22 1.34 -3.38
N TYR A 128 15.97 0.67 -2.26
CA TYR A 128 15.08 -0.49 -2.21
C TYR A 128 13.62 -0.10 -2.50
N GLU A 129 13.14 1.02 -1.94
CA GLU A 129 11.84 1.60 -2.24
C GLU A 129 11.67 1.89 -3.74
N GLY A 130 12.70 2.45 -4.39
CA GLY A 130 12.67 2.69 -5.83
C GLY A 130 12.53 1.41 -6.68
N LEU A 131 13.12 0.30 -6.24
CA LEU A 131 12.93 -1.02 -6.88
C LEU A 131 11.52 -1.54 -6.70
N LEU A 132 10.97 -1.43 -5.48
CA LEU A 132 9.61 -1.84 -5.16
C LEU A 132 8.59 -1.04 -5.98
N GLU A 133 8.78 0.28 -6.10
CA GLU A 133 7.92 1.16 -6.89
C GLU A 133 7.95 0.78 -8.38
N LYS A 134 9.12 0.50 -8.96
CA LYS A 134 9.21 0.02 -10.35
C LYS A 134 8.47 -1.30 -10.56
N ASN A 135 8.59 -2.24 -9.62
CA ASN A 135 7.88 -3.52 -9.68
C ASN A 135 6.36 -3.33 -9.60
N ALA A 136 5.90 -2.49 -8.68
CA ALA A 136 4.48 -2.19 -8.49
C ALA A 136 3.87 -1.49 -9.72
N GLY A 137 4.61 -0.61 -10.38
CA GLY A 137 4.19 0.08 -11.61
C GLY A 137 4.12 -0.82 -12.85
N GLU A 138 4.64 -2.06 -12.78
CA GLU A 138 4.62 -3.00 -13.88
C GLU A 138 3.34 -3.84 -13.88
N LYS A 139 2.40 -3.55 -14.79
CA LYS A 139 1.06 -4.19 -14.83
C LYS A 139 1.09 -5.72 -14.84
N LYS A 140 2.14 -6.33 -15.40
CA LYS A 140 2.29 -7.78 -15.51
C LYS A 140 2.80 -8.45 -14.23
N SER A 141 3.29 -7.71 -13.24
CA SER A 141 3.84 -8.28 -12.01
C SER A 141 2.77 -8.73 -11.02
N GLY A 142 1.59 -8.12 -11.04
CA GLY A 142 0.56 -8.31 -10.02
C GLY A 142 0.93 -7.75 -8.64
N ALA A 143 2.14 -7.20 -8.46
CA ALA A 143 2.66 -6.68 -7.20
C ALA A 143 2.01 -5.35 -6.80
N GLY A 144 1.42 -4.63 -7.74
CA GLY A 144 0.80 -3.34 -7.49
C GLY A 144 -0.36 -3.37 -6.47
N GLN A 145 -0.91 -4.54 -6.13
CA GLN A 145 -1.91 -4.69 -5.08
C GLN A 145 -1.37 -4.43 -3.66
N TYR A 146 -0.05 -4.48 -3.48
CA TYR A 146 0.62 -4.24 -2.20
C TYR A 146 1.23 -2.83 -2.11
N PHE A 147 1.01 -1.98 -3.12
CA PHE A 147 1.68 -0.70 -3.24
C PHE A 147 0.69 0.46 -3.25
N THR A 148 1.07 1.53 -2.57
CA THR A 148 0.33 2.80 -2.53
C THR A 148 1.21 3.88 -3.13
N PRO A 149 0.71 4.75 -4.03
CA PRO A 149 1.51 5.81 -4.62
C PRO A 149 2.22 6.67 -3.57
N ARG A 150 3.52 6.91 -3.72
CA ARG A 150 4.32 7.61 -2.70
C ARG A 150 3.78 9.00 -2.37
N ALA A 151 3.36 9.74 -3.40
CA ALA A 151 2.74 11.06 -3.22
C ALA A 151 1.49 11.05 -2.32
N LEU A 152 0.74 9.93 -2.32
CA LEU A 152 -0.43 9.73 -1.45
C LEU A 152 -0.01 9.34 -0.03
N ILE A 153 0.96 8.44 0.13
CA ILE A 153 1.53 8.10 1.44
C ILE A 153 2.03 9.35 2.14
N ASP A 154 2.85 10.14 1.44
CA ASP A 154 3.45 11.37 1.97
C ASP A 154 2.39 12.41 2.34
N CYS A 155 1.33 12.55 1.52
CA CYS A 155 0.16 13.39 1.84
C CYS A 155 -0.49 12.95 3.16
N MET A 156 -0.85 11.67 3.26
CA MET A 156 -1.51 11.13 4.44
C MET A 156 -0.67 11.26 5.70
N VAL A 157 0.64 10.94 5.63
CA VAL A 157 1.56 11.06 6.77
C VAL A 157 1.75 12.53 7.17
N THR A 158 1.88 13.43 6.19
CA THR A 158 2.03 14.86 6.46
C THR A 158 0.82 15.43 7.20
N LEU A 159 -0.40 15.06 6.76
CA LEU A 159 -1.63 15.49 7.41
C LEU A 159 -1.85 14.83 8.78
N MET A 160 -1.47 13.56 8.92
CA MET A 160 -1.63 12.82 10.17
C MET A 160 -0.54 13.10 11.20
N GLN A 161 0.58 13.71 10.83
CA GLN A 161 1.62 14.22 11.73
C GLN A 161 1.99 13.23 12.86
N PRO A 162 2.53 12.04 12.54
CA PRO A 162 2.95 11.09 13.57
C PRO A 162 3.98 11.72 14.50
N GLN A 163 3.83 11.48 15.81
CA GLN A 163 4.73 12.02 16.84
C GLN A 163 5.57 10.90 17.48
N ALA A 164 6.77 11.24 17.95
CA ALA A 164 7.58 10.30 18.73
C ALA A 164 6.84 9.87 20.01
N GLY A 165 6.90 8.56 20.32
CA GLY A 165 6.15 7.97 21.44
C GLY A 165 4.74 7.52 21.08
N GLU A 166 4.25 7.81 19.87
CA GLU A 166 3.00 7.25 19.36
C GLU A 166 3.23 5.85 18.78
N LEU A 167 2.28 4.94 19.03
CA LEU A 167 2.23 3.66 18.33
C LEU A 167 1.45 3.83 17.02
N VAL A 168 2.11 3.54 15.90
CA VAL A 168 1.57 3.57 14.54
C VAL A 168 1.30 2.13 14.08
N GLN A 169 0.08 1.87 13.61
CA GLN A 169 -0.30 0.55 13.10
C GLN A 169 -0.65 0.60 11.61
N ASP A 170 -0.22 -0.44 10.88
CA ASP A 170 -0.72 -0.75 9.53
C ASP A 170 -1.24 -2.21 9.48
N PRO A 171 -2.58 -2.43 9.53
CA PRO A 171 -3.18 -3.76 9.49
C PRO A 171 -3.12 -4.44 8.11
N ALA A 172 -2.66 -3.75 7.06
CA ALA A 172 -2.47 -4.30 5.72
C ALA A 172 -1.14 -3.77 5.18
N ALA A 173 -0.06 -4.16 5.87
CA ALA A 173 1.23 -3.48 5.79
C ALA A 173 1.87 -3.49 4.39
N GLY A 174 1.57 -4.50 3.55
CA GLY A 174 2.16 -4.61 2.22
C GLY A 174 3.68 -4.65 2.31
N THR A 175 4.36 -3.67 1.70
CA THR A 175 5.83 -3.50 1.80
C THR A 175 6.28 -2.53 2.89
N GLY A 176 5.36 -1.99 3.69
CA GLY A 176 5.67 -1.11 4.84
C GLY A 176 5.70 0.38 4.55
N GLY A 177 5.20 0.81 3.39
CA GLY A 177 5.31 2.20 2.93
C GLY A 177 4.81 3.24 3.95
N PHE A 178 3.67 2.99 4.62
CA PHE A 178 3.17 3.90 5.66
C PHE A 178 4.02 3.91 6.93
N LEU A 179 4.47 2.74 7.39
CA LEU A 179 5.31 2.63 8.60
C LEU A 179 6.64 3.36 8.41
N ILE A 180 7.27 3.16 7.24
CA ILE A 180 8.54 3.79 6.88
C ILE A 180 8.36 5.30 6.71
N ALA A 181 7.33 5.75 5.99
CA ALA A 181 7.09 7.18 5.82
C ALA A 181 6.79 7.87 7.16
N ALA A 182 6.10 7.20 8.10
CA ALA A 182 5.89 7.71 9.45
C ALA A 182 7.20 7.81 10.25
N ASP A 183 8.08 6.80 10.17
CA ASP A 183 9.42 6.83 10.78
C ASP A 183 10.27 7.98 10.21
N THR A 184 10.35 8.10 8.88
CA THR A 184 11.04 9.21 8.20
C THR A 184 10.50 10.57 8.63
N TYR A 185 9.17 10.71 8.78
CA TYR A 185 8.55 11.96 9.22
C TYR A 185 9.00 12.36 10.63
N ILE A 186 9.07 11.39 11.55
CA ILE A 186 9.49 11.61 12.94
C ILE A 186 10.99 11.94 12.99
N LYS A 187 11.84 11.14 12.33
CA LYS A 187 13.29 11.34 12.30
C LYS A 187 13.69 12.72 11.79
N LYS A 188 13.06 13.18 10.70
CA LYS A 188 13.29 14.54 10.13
C LYS A 188 12.95 15.68 11.10
N ARG A 189 12.16 15.44 12.15
CA ARG A 189 11.73 16.44 13.14
C ARG A 189 12.40 16.28 14.50
N THR A 190 13.29 15.30 14.63
CA THR A 190 13.90 14.93 15.91
C THR A 190 15.40 14.70 15.77
N ASP A 191 16.00 15.25 14.70
CA ASP A 191 17.40 15.05 14.33
C ASP A 191 17.77 13.56 14.36
N ASP A 192 17.13 12.73 13.52
CA ASP A 192 17.33 11.28 13.51
C ASP A 192 17.17 10.60 14.88
N LEU A 193 16.21 11.10 15.67
CA LEU A 193 15.89 10.72 17.05
C LEU A 193 16.88 11.23 18.12
N PHE A 194 17.96 11.92 17.75
CA PHE A 194 18.97 12.41 18.70
C PHE A 194 18.43 13.49 19.67
N ASP A 195 17.38 14.22 19.28
CA ASP A 195 16.68 15.18 20.16
C ASP A 195 15.87 14.50 21.27
N LEU A 196 15.64 13.18 21.18
CA LEU A 196 14.78 12.44 22.09
C LEU A 196 15.58 11.77 23.20
N LYS A 197 14.92 11.53 24.35
CA LYS A 197 15.48 10.70 25.42
C LYS A 197 15.73 9.27 24.91
N GLU A 198 16.78 8.63 25.39
CA GLU A 198 17.16 7.26 25.02
C GLU A 198 16.00 6.25 25.10
N SER A 199 15.16 6.34 26.15
CA SER A 199 13.98 5.48 26.29
C SER A 199 12.98 5.64 25.13
N VAL A 200 12.82 6.86 24.62
CA VAL A 200 11.93 7.16 23.49
C VAL A 200 12.58 6.74 22.17
N GLN A 201 13.91 6.92 22.03
CA GLN A 201 14.64 6.41 20.88
C GLN A 201 14.49 4.89 20.76
N ASN A 202 14.68 4.15 21.86
CA ASN A 202 14.51 2.70 21.91
C ASN A 202 13.07 2.29 21.59
N PHE A 203 12.07 3.02 22.12
CA PHE A 203 10.67 2.80 21.75
C PHE A 203 10.44 3.00 20.25
N GLN A 204 10.95 4.09 19.66
CA GLN A 204 10.79 4.37 18.23
C GLN A 204 11.41 3.28 17.35
N ARG A 205 12.60 2.79 17.70
CA ARG A 205 13.27 1.73 16.93
C ARG A 205 12.53 0.39 17.03
N GLN A 206 12.08 0.02 18.24
CA GLN A 206 11.71 -1.37 18.54
C GLN A 206 10.21 -1.63 18.70
N GLN A 207 9.40 -0.59 18.97
CA GLN A 207 8.02 -0.77 19.43
C GLN A 207 7.00 0.18 18.80
N ALA A 208 7.43 1.30 18.22
CA ALA A 208 6.50 2.32 17.72
C ALA A 208 5.69 1.85 16.51
N PHE A 209 6.20 0.91 15.72
CA PHE A 209 5.55 0.49 14.48
C PHE A 209 5.06 -0.96 14.58
N VAL A 210 3.75 -1.17 14.41
CA VAL A 210 3.19 -2.52 14.37
C VAL A 210 2.44 -2.72 13.06
N GLY A 211 2.42 -3.95 12.56
CA GLY A 211 1.69 -4.23 11.34
C GLY A 211 1.45 -5.70 11.13
N MET A 212 0.59 -5.98 10.16
CA MET A 212 0.25 -7.33 9.74
C MET A 212 0.22 -7.42 8.23
N GLU A 213 0.82 -8.48 7.70
CA GLU A 213 0.80 -8.82 6.28
C GLU A 213 0.40 -10.29 6.13
N LEU A 214 -0.50 -10.57 5.19
CA LEU A 214 -1.05 -11.92 4.99
C LEU A 214 -0.14 -12.77 4.11
N VAL A 215 0.50 -12.17 3.12
CA VAL A 215 1.25 -12.88 2.08
C VAL A 215 2.73 -12.93 2.44
N GLN A 216 3.26 -14.15 2.53
CA GLN A 216 4.65 -14.40 2.92
C GLN A 216 5.67 -13.61 2.09
N ASP A 217 5.50 -13.55 0.77
CA ASP A 217 6.41 -12.80 -0.09
C ASP A 217 6.36 -11.29 0.16
N ALA A 218 5.16 -10.71 0.37
CA ALA A 218 5.03 -9.29 0.71
C ALA A 218 5.63 -9.00 2.11
N HIS A 219 5.38 -9.88 3.07
CA HIS A 219 5.94 -9.79 4.43
C HIS A 219 7.48 -9.82 4.43
N ARG A 220 8.08 -10.64 3.57
CA ARG A 220 9.54 -10.65 3.35
C ARG A 220 10.06 -9.29 2.87
N LEU A 221 9.42 -8.71 1.85
CA LEU A 221 9.79 -7.39 1.33
C LEU A 221 9.66 -6.32 2.43
N LEU A 222 8.56 -6.35 3.19
CA LEU A 222 8.34 -5.48 4.36
C LEU A 222 9.47 -5.58 5.39
N LEU A 223 9.83 -6.79 5.81
CA LEU A 223 10.87 -7.00 6.82
C LEU A 223 12.23 -6.46 6.39
N MET A 224 12.59 -6.69 5.11
CA MET A 224 13.80 -6.16 4.52
C MET A 224 13.75 -4.63 4.46
N ASN A 225 12.64 -4.08 3.98
CA ASN A 225 12.48 -2.64 3.84
C ASN A 225 12.59 -1.91 5.18
N MET A 226 11.90 -2.42 6.22
CA MET A 226 12.05 -1.91 7.58
C MET A 226 13.49 -2.01 8.09
N MET A 227 14.24 -3.05 7.69
CA MET A 227 15.61 -3.26 8.17
C MET A 227 16.54 -2.18 7.62
N LEU A 228 16.40 -1.88 6.33
CA LEU A 228 17.20 -0.86 5.63
C LEU A 228 16.89 0.56 6.11
N HIS A 229 15.72 0.76 6.71
CA HIS A 229 15.34 2.02 7.36
C HIS A 229 15.67 2.03 8.88
N GLY A 230 16.34 0.99 9.40
CA GLY A 230 16.72 0.91 10.81
C GLY A 230 15.54 0.73 11.77
N ILE A 231 14.43 0.18 11.30
CA ILE A 231 13.24 -0.11 12.08
C ILE A 231 13.28 -1.57 12.52
N GLU A 232 13.31 -1.81 13.83
CA GLU A 232 13.38 -3.15 14.46
C GLU A 232 12.00 -3.63 14.96
N SER A 233 10.97 -2.80 14.79
CA SER A 233 9.65 -3.08 15.32
C SER A 233 9.00 -4.32 14.71
N THR A 234 8.09 -4.95 15.45
CA THR A 234 7.51 -6.24 15.08
C THR A 234 6.35 -6.09 14.10
N VAL A 235 6.49 -6.73 12.93
CA VAL A 235 5.41 -6.91 11.94
C VAL A 235 5.13 -8.39 11.75
N THR A 236 3.85 -8.76 11.80
CA THR A 236 3.41 -10.16 11.89
C THR A 236 2.97 -10.68 10.52
N LEU A 237 3.41 -11.88 10.16
CA LEU A 237 2.79 -12.66 9.08
C LEU A 237 1.50 -13.27 9.62
N GLY A 238 0.34 -12.81 9.17
CA GLY A 238 -0.95 -13.24 9.71
C GLY A 238 -2.16 -12.63 9.03
N ASP A 239 -3.35 -13.06 9.42
CA ASP A 239 -4.61 -12.55 8.88
C ASP A 239 -5.30 -11.57 9.84
N THR A 240 -5.31 -10.27 9.48
CA THR A 240 -5.98 -9.21 10.24
C THR A 240 -7.49 -9.47 10.36
N LEU A 241 -8.09 -10.11 9.36
CA LEU A 241 -9.51 -10.48 9.34
C LEU A 241 -9.75 -11.88 9.92
N GLY A 242 -8.69 -12.55 10.39
CA GLY A 242 -8.70 -13.77 11.19
C GLY A 242 -8.37 -13.52 12.65
N SER A 243 -8.13 -14.59 13.43
CA SER A 243 -7.83 -14.48 14.87
C SER A 243 -6.59 -13.63 15.16
N ASP A 244 -5.60 -13.63 14.26
CA ASP A 244 -4.34 -12.91 14.46
C ASP A 244 -4.58 -11.40 14.63
N GLY A 245 -5.54 -10.84 13.90
CA GLY A 245 -5.91 -9.43 14.00
C GLY A 245 -6.41 -9.01 15.38
N THR A 246 -6.90 -9.93 16.22
CA THR A 246 -7.28 -9.62 17.61
C THR A 246 -6.05 -9.32 18.49
N GLY A 247 -4.89 -9.87 18.12
CA GLY A 247 -3.63 -9.68 18.82
C GLY A 247 -2.90 -8.38 18.49
N LEU A 248 -3.35 -7.63 17.47
CA LEU A 248 -2.76 -6.34 17.14
C LEU A 248 -3.04 -5.30 18.23
N ALA A 249 -1.97 -4.68 18.72
CA ALA A 249 -2.06 -3.67 19.77
C ALA A 249 -2.89 -2.47 19.32
N LYS A 250 -3.66 -1.89 20.24
CA LYS A 250 -4.35 -0.62 19.97
C LYS A 250 -3.34 0.48 19.69
N ALA A 251 -3.65 1.35 18.72
CA ALA A 251 -2.74 2.34 18.19
C ALA A 251 -3.18 3.79 18.43
N ASN A 252 -2.19 4.67 18.49
CA ASN A 252 -2.40 6.12 18.50
C ASN A 252 -2.74 6.62 17.09
N LEU A 253 -2.10 6.03 16.08
CA LEU A 253 -2.29 6.35 14.67
C LEU A 253 -2.45 5.06 13.86
N ILE A 254 -3.42 5.02 12.95
CA ILE A 254 -3.53 3.95 11.94
C ILE A 254 -3.45 4.57 10.55
N LEU A 255 -2.46 4.14 9.77
CA LEU A 255 -2.26 4.55 8.38
C LEU A 255 -2.23 3.29 7.52
N THR A 256 -3.16 3.15 6.59
CA THR A 256 -3.27 1.89 5.84
C THR A 256 -4.03 2.01 4.53
N ASN A 257 -3.72 1.10 3.61
CA ASN A 257 -4.43 0.89 2.36
C ASN A 257 -4.83 -0.60 2.24
N PRO A 258 -5.99 -0.99 2.79
CA PRO A 258 -6.47 -2.36 2.71
C PRO A 258 -6.74 -2.82 1.26
N PRO A 259 -6.62 -4.12 0.95
CA PRO A 259 -6.78 -4.63 -0.40
C PRO A 259 -8.20 -4.39 -0.96
N PHE A 260 -8.30 -3.98 -2.22
CA PHE A 260 -9.57 -3.65 -2.88
C PHE A 260 -10.33 -4.85 -3.49
N GLY A 261 -9.65 -5.98 -3.71
CA GLY A 261 -10.18 -7.09 -4.51
C GLY A 261 -11.01 -8.12 -3.73
N THR A 262 -11.85 -8.87 -4.46
CA THR A 262 -12.63 -10.02 -3.97
C THR A 262 -11.85 -11.35 -3.97
N LYS A 263 -10.55 -11.33 -4.28
CA LYS A 263 -9.74 -12.55 -4.37
C LYS A 263 -9.77 -13.31 -3.03
N LYS A 264 -9.96 -14.63 -3.15
CA LYS A 264 -10.22 -15.58 -2.06
C LYS A 264 -9.05 -15.79 -1.07
N GLY A 265 -7.92 -15.11 -1.22
CA GLY A 265 -6.81 -15.17 -0.26
C GLY A 265 -7.26 -14.67 1.12
N GLY A 266 -6.95 -15.42 2.18
CA GLY A 266 -7.40 -15.13 3.55
C GLY A 266 -8.87 -15.48 3.84
N GLY A 267 -9.58 -16.16 2.94
CA GLY A 267 -10.98 -16.57 3.20
C GLY A 267 -11.95 -15.40 3.42
N SER A 268 -13.09 -15.69 4.06
CA SER A 268 -14.02 -14.67 4.57
C SER A 268 -13.56 -14.19 5.95
N PRO A 269 -13.88 -12.96 6.37
CA PRO A 269 -13.57 -12.51 7.73
C PRO A 269 -14.13 -13.49 8.79
N THR A 270 -13.29 -13.88 9.75
CA THR A 270 -13.65 -14.83 10.83
C THR A 270 -13.60 -14.21 12.23
N ARG A 271 -13.43 -12.88 12.31
CA ARG A 271 -13.46 -12.10 13.55
C ARG A 271 -14.84 -12.12 14.20
N ASP A 272 -14.94 -12.80 15.34
CA ASP A 272 -16.15 -12.89 16.15
C ASP A 272 -16.39 -11.64 17.00
N ASP A 273 -15.36 -10.84 17.24
CA ASP A 273 -15.47 -9.62 18.01
C ASP A 273 -16.11 -8.48 17.22
N PHE A 274 -16.18 -8.53 15.88
CA PHE A 274 -16.79 -7.47 15.06
C PHE A 274 -18.27 -7.27 15.34
N THR A 275 -18.67 -6.00 15.52
CA THR A 275 -20.06 -5.62 15.84
C THR A 275 -21.02 -6.00 14.71
N TYR A 276 -20.57 -5.86 13.46
CA TYR A 276 -21.36 -6.10 12.27
C TYR A 276 -20.68 -7.16 11.41
N PRO A 277 -21.12 -8.43 11.48
CA PRO A 277 -20.60 -9.48 10.61
C PRO A 277 -20.77 -9.08 9.14
N THR A 278 -19.73 -9.24 8.33
CA THR A 278 -19.76 -8.90 6.90
C THR A 278 -18.78 -9.77 6.12
N SER A 279 -19.16 -10.16 4.91
CA SER A 279 -18.27 -10.80 3.94
C SER A 279 -17.44 -9.77 3.15
N ASN A 280 -17.81 -8.49 3.22
CA ASN A 280 -17.03 -7.41 2.60
C ASN A 280 -15.78 -7.15 3.44
N LYS A 281 -14.62 -7.49 2.87
CA LYS A 281 -13.31 -7.34 3.52
C LYS A 281 -12.97 -5.89 3.82
N GLN A 282 -13.32 -4.94 2.95
CA GLN A 282 -13.01 -3.53 3.17
C GLN A 282 -13.79 -2.96 4.35
N LEU A 283 -15.07 -3.34 4.49
CA LEU A 283 -15.88 -3.01 5.66
C LEU A 283 -15.37 -3.70 6.94
N ALA A 284 -14.87 -4.94 6.83
CA ALA A 284 -14.25 -5.65 7.94
C ALA A 284 -12.94 -4.97 8.41
N PHE A 285 -12.09 -4.53 7.48
CA PHE A 285 -10.91 -3.70 7.80
C PHE A 285 -11.31 -2.38 8.45
N LEU A 286 -12.34 -1.69 7.95
CA LEU A 286 -12.83 -0.46 8.56
C LEU A 286 -13.23 -0.68 10.02
N GLN A 287 -13.95 -1.78 10.31
CA GLN A 287 -14.27 -2.18 11.69
C GLN A 287 -13.03 -2.42 12.55
N HIS A 288 -12.04 -3.15 12.03
CA HIS A 288 -10.77 -3.34 12.74
C HIS A 288 -10.12 -2.01 13.09
N ILE A 289 -10.04 -1.08 12.14
CA ILE A 289 -9.34 0.19 12.30
C ILE A 289 -9.97 1.04 13.41
N TYR A 290 -11.27 1.37 13.33
CA TYR A 290 -11.85 2.28 14.33
C TYR A 290 -11.96 1.65 15.72
N ARG A 291 -11.96 0.31 15.83
CA ARG A 291 -11.92 -0.41 17.12
C ARG A 291 -10.52 -0.50 17.72
N SER A 292 -9.51 -0.53 16.85
CA SER A 292 -8.09 -0.63 17.24
C SER A 292 -7.48 0.72 17.58
N LEU A 293 -8.19 1.83 17.37
CA LEU A 293 -7.74 3.13 17.86
C LEU A 293 -7.86 3.22 19.39
N LYS A 294 -6.82 3.74 20.03
CA LYS A 294 -6.90 4.26 21.41
C LYS A 294 -7.88 5.44 21.45
N PRO A 295 -8.47 5.77 22.62
CA PRO A 295 -9.22 7.01 22.76
C PRO A 295 -8.40 8.22 22.28
N LYS A 296 -9.01 9.10 21.47
CA LYS A 296 -8.36 10.22 20.76
C LYS A 296 -7.32 9.84 19.68
N GLY A 297 -7.09 8.54 19.44
CA GLY A 297 -6.27 8.09 18.32
C GLY A 297 -6.91 8.49 16.99
N ARG A 298 -6.12 8.59 15.93
CA ARG A 298 -6.57 9.03 14.61
C ARG A 298 -6.20 8.04 13.52
N ALA A 299 -6.90 8.08 12.40
CA ALA A 299 -6.60 7.23 11.27
C ALA A 299 -6.80 7.95 9.93
N ALA A 300 -5.98 7.54 8.96
CA ALA A 300 -6.22 7.79 7.54
C ALA A 300 -6.20 6.46 6.80
N VAL A 301 -7.30 6.13 6.12
CA VAL A 301 -7.47 4.84 5.44
C VAL A 301 -7.93 5.02 4.00
N VAL A 302 -7.26 4.33 3.08
CA VAL A 302 -7.67 4.27 1.67
C VAL A 302 -8.75 3.19 1.49
N LEU A 303 -9.91 3.54 0.94
CA LEU A 303 -11.03 2.60 0.74
C LEU A 303 -11.69 2.81 -0.63
N PRO A 304 -12.23 1.75 -1.28
CA PRO A 304 -12.98 1.91 -2.51
C PRO A 304 -14.35 2.55 -2.27
N ASP A 305 -14.97 3.09 -3.33
CA ASP A 305 -16.29 3.72 -3.27
C ASP A 305 -17.37 2.80 -2.67
N ASN A 306 -17.26 1.47 -2.83
CA ASN A 306 -18.25 0.52 -2.30
C ASN A 306 -18.49 0.69 -0.79
N VAL A 307 -17.45 1.01 -0.02
CA VAL A 307 -17.58 1.26 1.43
C VAL A 307 -18.51 2.45 1.70
N LEU A 308 -18.51 3.45 0.82
CA LEU A 308 -19.26 4.69 1.01
C LEU A 308 -20.76 4.55 0.81
N PHE A 309 -21.21 3.64 -0.06
CA PHE A 309 -22.62 3.52 -0.45
C PHE A 309 -23.25 2.15 -0.19
N GLU A 310 -22.49 1.08 0.08
CA GLU A 310 -23.05 -0.27 0.24
C GLU A 310 -24.16 -0.28 1.30
N ALA A 311 -25.31 -0.87 0.95
CA ALA A 311 -26.49 -0.97 1.82
C ALA A 311 -26.31 -2.06 2.90
N GLY A 312 -27.33 -2.23 3.75
CA GLY A 312 -27.35 -3.32 4.75
C GLY A 312 -26.27 -3.16 5.81
N GLN A 313 -25.29 -4.07 5.84
CA GLN A 313 -24.20 -4.02 6.83
C GLN A 313 -23.28 -2.81 6.59
N GLY A 314 -23.05 -2.40 5.33
CA GLY A 314 -22.26 -1.21 5.02
C GLY A 314 -22.84 0.06 5.65
N GLN A 315 -24.15 0.26 5.52
CA GLN A 315 -24.87 1.37 6.16
C GLN A 315 -24.69 1.38 7.68
N LYS A 316 -24.85 0.22 8.33
CA LYS A 316 -24.69 0.11 9.79
C LYS A 316 -23.25 0.39 10.24
N ILE A 317 -22.26 -0.08 9.49
CA ILE A 317 -20.85 0.15 9.78
C ILE A 317 -20.49 1.63 9.60
N ARG A 318 -21.03 2.32 8.58
CA ARG A 318 -20.85 3.77 8.42
C ARG A 318 -21.48 4.56 9.56
N ALA A 319 -22.67 4.17 10.01
CA ALA A 319 -23.29 4.77 11.19
C ALA A 319 -22.43 4.56 12.45
N ASP A 320 -21.94 3.33 12.69
CA ASP A 320 -21.08 3.01 13.85
C ASP A 320 -19.74 3.74 13.80
N LEU A 321 -19.15 3.90 12.61
CA LEU A 321 -17.96 4.74 12.41
C LEU A 321 -18.24 6.18 12.85
N MET A 322 -19.31 6.80 12.36
CA MET A 322 -19.64 8.20 12.69
C MET A 322 -20.11 8.38 14.14
N ASP A 323 -20.64 7.33 14.75
CA ASP A 323 -20.98 7.31 16.17
C ASP A 323 -19.72 7.27 17.03
N LYS A 324 -18.77 6.38 16.73
CA LYS A 324 -17.56 6.15 17.54
C LYS A 324 -16.41 7.10 17.22
N CYS A 325 -16.38 7.66 16.02
CA CYS A 325 -15.30 8.50 15.55
C CYS A 325 -15.87 9.82 15.03
N ASN A 326 -15.05 10.86 15.09
CA ASN A 326 -15.23 12.07 14.32
C ASN A 326 -14.64 11.83 12.92
N LEU A 327 -15.48 11.46 11.95
CA LEU A 327 -15.13 11.40 10.54
C LEU A 327 -15.15 12.82 9.97
N HIS A 328 -14.02 13.52 10.07
CA HIS A 328 -13.97 14.95 9.72
C HIS A 328 -13.67 15.20 8.25
N THR A 329 -13.05 14.26 7.52
CA THR A 329 -12.63 14.51 6.13
C THR A 329 -12.65 13.26 5.25
N ILE A 330 -13.14 13.42 4.02
CA ILE A 330 -13.06 12.44 2.93
C ILE A 330 -12.37 13.09 1.73
N LEU A 331 -11.30 12.46 1.23
CA LEU A 331 -10.65 12.84 -0.02
C LEU A 331 -11.05 11.84 -1.10
N ARG A 332 -11.75 12.29 -2.15
CA ARG A 332 -12.03 11.45 -3.33
C ARG A 332 -10.81 11.47 -4.23
N LEU A 333 -10.17 10.31 -4.41
CA LEU A 333 -8.93 10.20 -5.19
C LEU A 333 -9.22 10.11 -6.70
N PRO A 334 -8.27 10.56 -7.54
CA PRO A 334 -8.37 10.42 -8.98
C PRO A 334 -8.24 8.96 -9.41
N THR A 335 -8.72 8.65 -10.62
CA THR A 335 -8.61 7.31 -11.22
C THR A 335 -7.23 7.09 -11.85
N GLY A 336 -6.87 5.84 -12.11
CA GLY A 336 -5.61 5.50 -12.78
C GLY A 336 -4.33 5.59 -11.92
N ILE A 337 -4.45 5.94 -10.63
CA ILE A 337 -3.30 6.03 -9.71
C ILE A 337 -2.91 4.70 -9.07
N PHE A 338 -3.81 3.72 -9.05
CA PHE A 338 -3.56 2.37 -8.54
C PHE A 338 -3.39 1.36 -9.67
N TYR A 339 -2.83 0.20 -9.34
CA TYR A 339 -2.60 -0.92 -10.27
C TYR A 339 -3.87 -1.39 -11.00
N SER A 340 -5.04 -1.21 -10.36
CA SER A 340 -6.35 -1.48 -10.93
C SER A 340 -6.99 -0.15 -11.36
N PRO A 341 -6.79 0.30 -12.62
CA PRO A 341 -7.09 1.67 -13.03
C PRO A 341 -8.59 2.04 -12.95
N GLY A 342 -9.48 1.05 -12.95
CA GLY A 342 -10.92 1.25 -12.83
C GLY A 342 -11.43 1.39 -11.39
N VAL A 343 -10.60 1.16 -10.37
CA VAL A 343 -11.04 1.25 -8.97
C VAL A 343 -11.04 2.70 -8.53
N LYS A 344 -12.23 3.20 -8.21
CA LYS A 344 -12.43 4.49 -7.57
C LYS A 344 -12.19 4.36 -6.07
N THR A 345 -11.33 5.21 -5.52
CA THR A 345 -10.85 5.14 -4.14
C THR A 345 -10.98 6.49 -3.44
N ASN A 346 -10.98 6.45 -2.11
CA ASN A 346 -11.10 7.60 -1.24
C ASN A 346 -10.16 7.42 -0.05
N VAL A 347 -9.76 8.53 0.58
CA VAL A 347 -9.14 8.50 1.90
C VAL A 347 -10.14 9.02 2.93
N LEU A 348 -10.42 8.22 3.96
CA LEU A 348 -11.20 8.63 5.11
C LEU A 348 -10.24 9.04 6.23
N PHE A 349 -10.41 10.24 6.76
CA PHE A 349 -9.67 10.75 7.91
C PHE A 349 -10.61 10.90 9.10
N PHE A 350 -10.28 10.25 10.21
CA PHE A 350 -11.12 10.28 11.40
C PHE A 350 -10.35 10.14 12.70
N GLN A 351 -10.93 10.68 13.77
CA GLN A 351 -10.42 10.57 15.14
C GLN A 351 -11.37 9.74 16.01
N ARG A 352 -10.85 8.81 16.81
CA ARG A 352 -11.62 8.06 17.80
C ARG A 352 -12.14 8.99 18.88
N GLY A 353 -13.46 9.00 19.03
CA GLY A 353 -14.17 9.75 20.05
C GLY A 353 -13.83 9.35 21.48
N LYS A 354 -14.24 10.20 22.42
CA LYS A 354 -14.22 9.85 23.86
C LYS A 354 -15.46 9.07 24.27
N THR A 355 -16.55 9.21 23.51
CA THR A 355 -17.82 8.51 23.70
C THR A 355 -18.01 7.46 22.60
N GLU A 356 -18.99 6.59 22.76
CA GLU A 356 -19.34 5.59 21.74
C GLU A 356 -20.33 6.11 20.69
N LYS A 357 -20.89 7.31 20.86
CA LYS A 357 -21.94 7.86 19.99
C LYS A 357 -21.78 9.36 19.77
N GLY A 358 -22.28 9.83 18.61
CA GLY A 358 -22.41 11.25 18.28
C GLY A 358 -21.09 12.01 18.15
N ASN A 359 -20.03 11.37 17.67
CA ASN A 359 -18.72 12.02 17.53
C ASN A 359 -18.52 12.75 16.19
N THR A 360 -19.24 12.37 15.13
CA THR A 360 -19.23 13.10 13.85
C THR A 360 -20.37 14.10 13.79
N GLU A 361 -20.04 15.38 13.66
CA GLU A 361 -21.01 16.48 13.48
C GLU A 361 -21.07 16.96 12.02
N THR A 362 -19.90 17.11 11.40
CA THR A 362 -19.77 17.50 9.99
C THR A 362 -18.68 16.72 9.30
N VAL A 363 -18.83 16.50 8.00
CA VAL A 363 -17.86 15.82 7.15
C VAL A 363 -17.48 16.75 6.01
N TRP A 364 -16.18 16.98 5.86
CA TRP A 364 -15.63 17.72 4.72
C TRP A 364 -15.27 16.75 3.60
N VAL A 365 -15.67 17.06 2.37
CA VAL A 365 -15.34 16.25 1.19
C VAL A 365 -14.49 17.11 0.26
N TYR A 366 -13.34 16.58 -0.16
CA TYR A 366 -12.52 17.16 -1.23
C TYR A 366 -12.60 16.28 -2.48
N ASP A 367 -13.01 16.86 -3.62
CA ASP A 367 -13.06 16.18 -4.91
C ASP A 367 -11.76 16.37 -5.71
N LEU A 368 -10.82 15.44 -5.55
CA LEU A 368 -9.60 15.32 -6.36
C LEU A 368 -9.81 14.28 -7.49
N ARG A 369 -11.03 14.12 -7.99
CA ARG A 369 -11.37 13.10 -8.99
C ARG A 369 -11.95 13.72 -10.25
N THR A 370 -13.00 14.52 -10.10
CA THR A 370 -13.75 15.09 -11.22
C THR A 370 -12.89 16.08 -12.00
N ASN A 371 -12.89 15.99 -13.33
CA ASN A 371 -12.12 16.83 -14.25
C ASN A 371 -10.60 16.84 -13.98
N MET A 372 -10.07 15.76 -13.39
CA MET A 372 -8.63 15.57 -13.23
C MET A 372 -8.02 14.92 -14.48
N PRO A 373 -6.74 15.21 -14.80
CA PRO A 373 -6.08 14.57 -15.94
C PRO A 373 -5.97 13.05 -15.72
N SER A 374 -5.89 12.30 -16.81
CA SER A 374 -5.64 10.86 -16.73
C SER A 374 -4.25 10.60 -16.15
N PHE A 375 -4.18 9.88 -15.03
CA PHE A 375 -2.91 9.50 -14.42
C PHE A 375 -2.36 8.18 -14.97
N GLY A 376 -1.04 8.05 -14.96
CA GLY A 376 -0.33 6.85 -15.37
C GLY A 376 1.16 7.12 -15.66
N LYS A 377 1.83 6.23 -16.40
CA LYS A 377 3.27 6.37 -16.69
C LYS A 377 3.65 7.69 -17.37
N ARG A 378 2.76 8.28 -18.20
CA ARG A 378 3.01 9.56 -18.91
C ARG A 378 2.67 10.79 -18.08
N ASN A 379 1.74 10.66 -17.14
CA ASN A 379 1.28 11.74 -16.29
C ASN A 379 1.23 11.21 -14.84
N PRO A 380 2.37 11.21 -14.13
CA PRO A 380 2.46 10.61 -12.81
C PRO A 380 1.72 11.46 -11.77
N LEU A 381 1.17 10.79 -10.76
CA LEU A 381 0.67 11.46 -9.57
C LEU A 381 1.85 11.99 -8.76
N THR A 382 1.81 13.27 -8.42
CA THR A 382 2.87 13.97 -7.67
C THR A 382 2.29 14.73 -6.49
N ARG A 383 3.15 15.14 -5.54
CA ARG A 383 2.79 15.96 -4.37
C ARG A 383 2.03 17.24 -4.72
N LYS A 384 2.36 17.87 -5.84
CA LYS A 384 1.69 19.10 -6.32
C LYS A 384 0.18 18.96 -6.45
N HIS A 385 -0.30 17.78 -6.82
CA HIS A 385 -1.74 17.54 -6.96
C HIS A 385 -2.49 17.55 -5.62
N PHE A 386 -1.77 17.43 -4.49
CA PHE A 386 -2.36 17.44 -3.15
C PHE A 386 -2.21 18.79 -2.43
N GLU A 387 -1.45 19.75 -2.94
CA GLU A 387 -1.14 21.02 -2.26
C GLU A 387 -2.40 21.82 -1.89
N GLU A 388 -3.35 21.92 -2.81
CA GLU A 388 -4.63 22.62 -2.55
C GLU A 388 -5.45 21.86 -1.49
N PHE A 389 -5.51 20.53 -1.57
CA PHE A 389 -6.20 19.71 -0.58
C PHE A 389 -5.59 19.88 0.81
N GLU A 390 -4.27 19.86 0.93
CA GLU A 390 -3.58 20.02 2.22
C GLU A 390 -3.80 21.41 2.81
N THR A 391 -3.81 22.44 1.97
CA THR A 391 -4.17 23.81 2.37
C THR A 391 -5.61 23.86 2.90
N CYS A 392 -6.55 23.22 2.20
CA CYS A 392 -7.94 23.12 2.63
C CYS A 392 -8.11 22.29 3.91
N TYR A 393 -7.31 21.24 4.06
CA TYR A 393 -7.36 20.35 5.22
C TYR A 393 -6.95 21.09 6.51
N GLY A 394 -5.89 21.90 6.43
CA GLY A 394 -5.33 22.67 7.52
C GLY A 394 -4.21 21.95 8.29
N GLU A 395 -3.76 22.58 9.38
CA GLU A 395 -2.61 22.11 10.18
C GLU A 395 -2.99 21.15 11.32
N ASP A 396 -4.26 21.03 11.70
CA ASP A 396 -4.67 20.08 12.75
C ASP A 396 -4.96 18.71 12.16
N ALA A 397 -4.19 17.71 12.57
CA ALA A 397 -4.33 16.31 12.18
C ALA A 397 -5.70 15.69 12.52
N ASN A 398 -6.49 16.32 13.41
CA ASN A 398 -7.83 15.88 13.77
C ASN A 398 -8.95 16.72 13.13
N GLY A 399 -8.58 17.61 12.20
CA GLY A 399 -9.50 18.41 11.41
C GLY A 399 -10.18 19.58 12.13
N GLY A 400 -9.60 20.06 13.23
CA GLY A 400 -10.06 21.24 13.97
C GLY A 400 -9.57 22.59 13.43
N SER A 401 -8.77 22.60 12.35
CA SER A 401 -8.39 23.86 11.70
C SER A 401 -9.61 24.59 11.12
N PRO A 402 -9.60 25.95 11.09
CA PRO A 402 -10.61 26.71 10.35
C PRO A 402 -10.63 26.30 8.87
N ARG A 403 -11.82 26.04 8.34
CA ARG A 403 -12.04 25.56 6.97
C ARG A 403 -13.15 26.37 6.30
N SER A 404 -13.01 26.60 5.01
CA SER A 404 -13.99 27.35 4.21
C SER A 404 -14.70 26.44 3.23
N ASN A 405 -16.03 26.48 3.23
CA ASN A 405 -16.85 25.78 2.24
C ASN A 405 -16.80 26.55 0.92
N GLN A 406 -16.26 25.92 -0.12
CA GLN A 406 -16.06 26.56 -1.42
C GLN A 406 -17.32 26.59 -2.30
N GLY A 407 -18.45 26.08 -1.82
CA GLY A 407 -19.71 26.07 -2.57
C GLY A 407 -19.75 25.01 -3.68
N GLU A 408 -20.74 25.09 -4.57
CA GLU A 408 -21.04 24.04 -5.56
C GLU A 408 -20.04 23.98 -6.71
N GLU A 409 -19.33 25.08 -6.98
CA GLU A 409 -18.28 25.14 -8.00
C GLU A 409 -16.90 24.74 -7.44
N GLY A 410 -16.76 24.73 -6.11
CA GLY A 410 -15.51 24.41 -5.43
C GLY A 410 -15.28 22.91 -5.26
N ARG A 411 -14.02 22.53 -4.99
CA ARG A 411 -13.63 21.13 -4.74
C ARG A 411 -13.77 20.73 -3.27
N PHE A 412 -13.89 21.69 -2.35
CA PHE A 412 -13.97 21.43 -0.91
C PHE A 412 -15.28 21.91 -0.29
N ARG A 413 -16.13 20.97 0.15
CA ARG A 413 -17.45 21.26 0.75
C ARG A 413 -17.65 20.55 2.08
N CYS A 414 -18.49 21.15 2.93
CA CYS A 414 -18.87 20.63 4.24
C CYS A 414 -20.33 20.16 4.23
N PHE A 415 -20.58 18.98 4.82
CA PHE A 415 -21.90 18.37 4.92
C PHE A 415 -22.20 18.01 6.38
N SER A 416 -23.43 18.30 6.84
CA SER A 416 -23.85 17.99 8.22
C SER A 416 -24.13 16.50 8.40
N ARG A 417 -24.03 16.03 9.65
CA ARG A 417 -24.40 14.67 10.04
C ARG A 417 -25.86 14.35 9.69
N GLU A 418 -26.77 15.32 9.83
CA GLU A 418 -28.18 15.21 9.47
C GLU A 418 -28.36 14.95 7.98
N PHE A 419 -27.68 15.72 7.12
CA PHE A 419 -27.72 15.52 5.66
C PHE A 419 -27.28 14.09 5.29
N ILE A 420 -26.21 13.60 5.90
CA ILE A 420 -25.70 12.25 5.64
C ILE A 420 -26.70 11.19 6.14
N LYS A 421 -27.36 11.43 7.27
CA LYS A 421 -28.40 10.55 7.81
C LYS A 421 -29.60 10.44 6.87
N GLU A 422 -30.08 11.56 6.34
CA GLU A 422 -31.18 11.62 5.37
C GLU A 422 -30.84 10.87 4.07
N ARG A 423 -29.56 10.80 3.71
CA ARG A 423 -29.04 9.99 2.60
C ARG A 423 -28.88 8.50 2.94
N GLY A 424 -29.40 8.02 4.08
CA GLY A 424 -29.24 6.64 4.49
C GLY A 424 -27.79 6.28 4.84
N GLU A 425 -27.07 7.22 5.46
CA GLU A 425 -25.65 7.11 5.79
C GLU A 425 -24.74 6.98 4.56
N ASN A 426 -25.20 7.37 3.37
CA ASN A 426 -24.42 7.28 2.15
C ASN A 426 -23.38 8.41 2.07
N LEU A 427 -22.10 8.03 2.11
CA LEU A 427 -20.93 8.92 2.06
C LEU A 427 -20.41 9.16 0.63
N ASP A 428 -20.98 8.51 -0.39
CA ASP A 428 -20.65 8.80 -1.80
C ASP A 428 -21.35 10.10 -2.21
N ILE A 429 -20.70 11.21 -1.86
CA ILE A 429 -21.16 12.57 -2.09
C ILE A 429 -20.35 13.15 -3.25
N SER A 430 -21.06 13.60 -4.29
CA SER A 430 -20.50 14.22 -5.50
C SER A 430 -21.42 15.35 -5.92
N TRP A 431 -20.85 16.44 -6.41
CA TRP A 431 -21.63 17.61 -6.87
C TRP A 431 -21.07 18.22 -8.16
N LEU A 432 -19.76 18.08 -8.40
CA LEU A 432 -19.15 18.46 -9.67
C LEU A 432 -19.59 17.50 -10.77
N ARG A 433 -19.80 18.05 -11.97
CA ARG A 433 -20.10 17.28 -13.19
C ARG A 433 -18.80 17.04 -13.97
N ASP A 434 -18.66 15.82 -14.48
CA ASP A 434 -17.53 15.47 -15.33
C ASP A 434 -17.77 16.03 -16.74
N GLU A 435 -16.88 16.89 -17.21
CA GLU A 435 -16.97 17.54 -18.53
C GLU A 435 -16.79 16.53 -19.68
N SER A 436 -16.20 15.36 -19.41
CA SER A 436 -16.03 14.30 -20.40
C SER A 436 -17.26 13.42 -20.56
N LEU A 437 -18.18 13.44 -19.59
CA LEU A 437 -19.53 12.94 -19.79
C LEU A 437 -20.23 13.99 -20.64
N GLN A 438 -20.37 13.70 -21.94
CA GLN A 438 -21.21 14.46 -22.86
C GLN A 438 -22.46 14.92 -22.12
N SER A 439 -22.77 16.22 -22.25
CA SER A 439 -23.94 16.80 -21.59
C SER A 439 -25.15 15.90 -21.86
N ALA A 440 -26.09 15.79 -20.92
CA ALA A 440 -27.34 15.07 -21.20
C ALA A 440 -28.09 15.66 -22.41
N GLU A 441 -27.69 16.84 -22.89
CA GLU A 441 -28.15 17.51 -24.12
C GLU A 441 -27.43 17.02 -25.39
N ASP A 442 -26.29 16.33 -25.27
CA ASP A 442 -25.50 15.73 -26.36
C ASP A 442 -25.66 14.20 -26.47
N LEU A 443 -26.48 13.59 -25.59
CA LEU A 443 -26.85 12.19 -25.78
C LEU A 443 -27.78 12.11 -27.01
N PRO A 444 -27.50 11.21 -27.96
CA PRO A 444 -28.43 10.94 -29.05
C PRO A 444 -29.79 10.54 -28.44
N GLU A 445 -30.88 10.97 -29.08
CA GLU A 445 -32.24 10.76 -28.56
C GLU A 445 -32.44 9.29 -28.13
N PRO A 446 -33.26 8.97 -27.10
CA PRO A 446 -33.42 7.59 -26.62
C PRO A 446 -33.74 6.57 -27.73
N ASN A 447 -34.39 7.01 -28.81
CA ASN A 447 -34.65 6.21 -30.01
C ASN A 447 -33.39 5.88 -30.83
N GLU A 448 -32.41 6.78 -30.90
CA GLU A 448 -31.12 6.55 -31.56
C GLU A 448 -30.25 5.60 -30.73
N ILE A 449 -30.24 5.75 -29.40
CA ILE A 449 -29.57 4.79 -28.50
C ILE A 449 -30.22 3.40 -28.60
N ALA A 450 -31.55 3.33 -28.58
CA ALA A 450 -32.28 2.07 -28.74
C ALA A 450 -32.00 1.42 -30.11
N SER A 451 -31.94 2.22 -31.18
CA SER A 451 -31.60 1.74 -32.53
C SER A 451 -30.17 1.20 -32.59
N ALA A 452 -29.20 1.90 -31.97
CA ALA A 452 -27.82 1.44 -31.91
C ALA A 452 -27.64 0.15 -31.08
N ILE A 453 -28.40 0.00 -29.99
CA ILE A 453 -28.43 -1.24 -29.20
C ILE A 453 -29.04 -2.38 -30.03
N MET A 454 -30.17 -2.14 -30.70
CA MET A 454 -30.82 -3.13 -31.56
C MET A 454 -29.91 -3.60 -32.69
N GLU A 455 -29.17 -2.68 -33.32
CA GLU A 455 -28.22 -3.03 -34.38
C GLU A 455 -27.08 -3.91 -33.85
N LYS A 456 -26.49 -3.54 -32.70
CA LYS A 456 -25.45 -4.36 -32.08
C LYS A 456 -25.94 -5.74 -31.65
N LEU A 457 -27.16 -5.82 -31.10
CA LEU A 457 -27.78 -7.09 -30.75
C LEU A 457 -28.03 -7.96 -32.00
N ARG A 458 -28.43 -7.35 -33.11
CA ARG A 458 -28.65 -8.05 -34.38
C ARG A 458 -27.36 -8.62 -34.96
N VAL A 459 -26.27 -7.85 -34.92
CA VAL A 459 -24.94 -8.33 -35.33
C VAL A 459 -24.52 -9.50 -34.43
N ALA A 460 -24.63 -9.36 -33.11
CA ALA A 460 -24.30 -10.43 -32.18
C ALA A 460 -25.14 -11.70 -32.40
N MET A 461 -26.44 -11.55 -32.70
CA MET A 461 -27.32 -12.68 -33.02
C MET A 461 -26.88 -13.38 -34.30
N THR A 462 -26.49 -12.62 -35.32
CA THR A 462 -26.04 -13.15 -36.62
C THR A 462 -24.72 -13.92 -36.46
N GLU A 463 -23.79 -13.42 -35.65
CA GLU A 463 -22.55 -14.13 -35.31
C GLU A 463 -22.82 -15.41 -34.51
N MET A 464 -23.78 -15.39 -33.58
CA MET A 464 -24.18 -16.57 -32.83
C MET A 464 -24.85 -17.64 -33.72
N GLU A 465 -25.69 -17.24 -34.66
CA GLU A 465 -26.31 -18.14 -35.65
C GLU A 465 -25.25 -18.78 -36.56
N ALA A 466 -24.29 -17.99 -37.04
CA ALA A 466 -23.17 -18.50 -37.84
C ALA A 466 -22.31 -19.49 -37.05
N LEU A 467 -22.06 -19.21 -35.76
CA LEU A 467 -21.36 -20.12 -34.87
C LEU A 467 -22.15 -21.41 -34.61
N SER A 468 -23.48 -21.31 -34.45
CA SER A 468 -24.34 -22.47 -34.24
C SER A 468 -24.39 -23.38 -35.47
N ALA A 469 -24.44 -22.81 -36.67
CA ALA A 469 -24.38 -23.56 -37.93
C ALA A 469 -23.04 -24.29 -38.11
N LEU A 470 -21.93 -23.66 -37.70
CA LEU A 470 -20.60 -24.29 -37.68
C LEU A 470 -20.44 -25.42 -36.64
N LEU A 471 -21.35 -25.51 -35.67
CA LEU A 471 -21.36 -26.55 -34.63
C LEU A 471 -22.35 -27.68 -34.94
N GLU A 472 -23.21 -27.51 -35.95
CA GLU A 472 -24.15 -28.54 -36.44
C GLU A 472 -23.60 -29.35 -37.62
N ASP A 473 -22.51 -28.89 -38.26
CA ASP A 473 -21.62 -29.66 -39.15
C ASP A 473 -20.47 -30.32 -38.37
#